data_AF-A0A7W2A003-F1
#
_entry.id   AF-A0A7W2A003-F1
#
_cell.length_a   1.000
_cell.length_b   1.000
_cell.length_c   1.000
_cell.angle_alpha   90.00
_cell.angle_beta   90.00
_cell.angle_gamma   90.00
#
_symmetry.space_group_name_H-M   'P 1'
#
loop_
_entity.id
_entity.type
_entity.pdbx_description
1 polymer ?
#
loop_
_entity_poly.entity_id
_entity_poly.type
_entity_poly.pdbx_seq_one_letter_code
_entity_poly.pdbx_strand_id
1 'polypeptide(L)' 'MKLLIIGGTKFLGRYLVESALARGHEITLFNRGLTNP' A
#
# COMPACT_ATOMS: atom_id res chain seq x y z
N MET A 1 8.36 -3.61 -11.02
CA MET A 1 8.27 -4.78 -10.11
C MET A 1 6.82 -4.99 -9.74
N LYS A 2 6.43 -6.20 -9.31
CA LYS A 2 5.11 -6.48 -8.74
C LYS A 2 5.23 -6.54 -7.21
N LEU A 3 4.49 -5.70 -6.50
CA LEU A 3 4.58 -5.54 -5.04
C LEU A 3 3.22 -5.82 -4.39
N LEU A 4 3.21 -6.72 -3.40
CA LEU A 4 2.09 -6.88 -2.48
C LEU A 4 2.35 -6.05 -1.23
N ILE A 5 1.42 -5.14 -0.91
CA ILE A 5 1.48 -4.33 0.30
C ILE A 5 0.28 -4.67 1.19
N ILE A 6 0.57 -5.23 2.36
CA ILE A 6 -0.43 -5.54 3.39
C ILE A 6 -0.56 -4.32 4.31
N GLY A 7 -1.72 -3.67 4.33
CA GLY A 7 -1.96 -2.49 5.17
C GLY A 7 -1.37 -1.17 4.61
N GLY A 8 -1.66 -0.85 3.35
CA GLY A 8 -1.05 0.27 2.62
C GLY A 8 -1.76 1.63 2.68
N THR A 9 -2.84 1.80 3.44
CA THR A 9 -3.76 2.94 3.27
C THR A 9 -3.69 4.04 4.34
N LYS A 10 -3.01 3.81 5.48
CA LYS A 10 -3.03 4.74 6.62
C LYS A 10 -1.68 5.41 6.89
N PHE A 11 -0.84 4.79 7.72
CA PHE A 11 0.40 5.38 8.23
C PHE A 11 1.52 5.27 7.17
N LEU A 12 2.60 4.55 7.48
CA LEU A 12 3.73 4.36 6.57
C LEU A 12 3.32 3.73 5.23
N GLY A 13 2.31 2.86 5.24
CA GLY A 13 1.82 2.18 4.05
C GLY A 13 1.47 3.12 2.90
N ARG A 14 0.86 4.28 3.20
CA ARG A 14 0.45 5.25 2.17
C ARG A 14 1.67 5.80 1.43
N TYR A 15 2.69 6.22 2.17
CA TYR A 15 3.92 6.76 1.59
C TYR A 15 4.71 5.70 0.81
N LEU A 16 4.69 4.44 1.26
CA LEU A 16 5.27 3.32 0.51
C LEU A 16 4.58 3.11 -0.85
N VAL A 17 3.24 3.16 -0.88
CA VAL A 17 2.46 3.07 -2.11
C VAL A 17 2.79 4.22 -3.05
N GLU A 18 2.75 5.46 -2.57
CA GLU A 18 3.05 6.65 -3.38
C GLU A 18 4.47 6.57 -3.97
N SER A 19 5.45 6.19 -3.17
CA SER A 19 6.83 6.03 -3.59
C SER A 19 7.02 4.91 -4.62
N ALA A 20 6.31 3.78 -4.45
CA ALA A 20 6.37 2.66 -5.37
C ALA A 20 5.67 2.96 -6.72
N LEU A 21 4.55 3.69 -6.70
CA LEU A 21 3.87 4.17 -7.90
C LEU A 21 4.74 5.16 -8.67
N ALA A 22 5.40 6.10 -7.98
CA ALA A 22 6.32 7.05 -8.59
C ALA A 22 7.51 6.36 -9.31
N ARG A 23 7.87 5.16 -8.89
CA ARG A 23 8.90 4.31 -9.54
C ARG A 23 8.35 3.36 -10.62
N GLY A 24 7.07 3.48 -10.98
CA GLY A 24 6.43 2.64 -11.99
C GLY A 24 6.29 1.18 -11.57
N HIS A 25 6.15 0.90 -10.28
CA HIS A 25 5.87 -0.45 -9.81
C HIS A 25 4.38 -0.78 -9.90
N GLU A 26 4.06 -2.03 -10.22
CA GLU A 26 2.72 -2.58 -10.14
C GLU A 26 2.44 -3.00 -8.70
N ILE A 27 1.34 -2.54 -8.13
CA ILE A 27 1.03 -2.71 -6.71
C ILE A 27 -0.30 -3.43 -6.53
N THR A 28 -0.31 -4.44 -5.68
CA THR A 28 -1.52 -5.04 -5.11
C THR A 28 -1.62 -4.67 -3.65
N LEU A 29 -2.77 -4.13 -3.23
CA LEU A 29 -3.06 -3.78 -1.84
C LEU A 29 -3.96 -4.83 -1.19
N PHE A 30 -3.60 -5.30 0.00
CA PHE A 30 -4.44 -6.18 0.80
C PHE A 30 -4.67 -5.58 2.19
N ASN A 31 -5.94 -5.34 2.54
CA ASN A 31 -6.33 -4.71 3.80
C ASN A 31 -7.46 -5.52 4.47
N ARG A 32 -7.53 -5.49 5.81
CA ARG A 32 -8.56 -6.19 6.62
C ARG A 32 -9.91 -5.46 6.66
N GLY A 33 -10.09 -4.36 5.92
CA GLY A 33 -11.23 -3.46 6.06
C GLY A 33 -10.99 -2.38 7.11
N LEU A 34 -11.92 -2.21 8.05
CA LEU A 34 -11.81 -1.19 9.11
C LEU A 34 -10.83 -1.63 10.20
N THR A 35 -10.12 -0.66 10.79
CA THR A 35 -9.22 -0.87 11.94
C THR A 35 -9.58 0.15 13.00
N ASN A 36 -9.89 -0.34 14.21
CA ASN A 36 -10.46 0.41 15.34
C ASN A 36 -11.76 1.15 14.95
N PRO A 37 -12.83 0.44 14.55
CA PRO A 37 -14.13 1.03 14.32
C PRO A 37 -14.81 1.49 15.62
#